data_AF-A0A1Y2F7D8-F1
#
_entry.id   AF-A0A1Y2F7D8-F1
#
_cell.length_a   1.000
_cell.length_b   1.000
_cell.length_c   1.000
_cell.angle_alpha   90.00
_cell.angle_beta   90.00
_cell.angle_gamma   90.00
#
_symmetry.space_group_name_H-M   'P 1'
#
loop_
_entity.id
_entity.type
_entity.pdbx_description
1 polymer ?
#
loop_
_entity_poly.entity_id
_entity_poly.type
_entity_poly.pdbx_seq_one_letter_code
_entity_poly.pdbx_strand_id
1 'polypeptide(L)'
;MSAAVQARASRLELFKFSLYVFTPMAAFLFFGAPEFYEEHVTPLVSHFRRDEIKQVAPPQTTTELKAELARLRDERLSKKAEREGSARV
;
A
#
# COMPACT_ATOMS: atom_id res chain seq x y z
N MET A 1 -39.93 24.02 28.69
CA MET A 1 -38.82 23.05 28.94
C MET A 1 -37.88 23.65 29.97
N SER A 2 -37.48 22.89 30.99
CA SER A 2 -36.66 23.38 32.11
C SER A 2 -35.18 23.58 31.71
N ALA A 3 -34.56 24.70 32.13
CA ALA A 3 -33.17 25.05 31.81
C ALA A 3 -32.14 24.00 32.25
N ALA A 4 -32.44 23.25 33.33
CA ALA A 4 -31.59 22.17 33.82
C ALA A 4 -31.51 20.98 32.84
N VAL A 5 -32.60 20.70 32.12
CA VAL A 5 -32.66 19.64 31.09
C VAL A 5 -31.85 20.05 29.87
N GLN A 6 -31.98 21.32 29.44
CA GLN A 6 -31.19 21.87 28.33
C GLN A 6 -29.69 21.81 28.63
N ALA A 7 -29.26 22.23 29.83
CA ALA A 7 -27.85 22.20 30.21
C ALA A 7 -27.26 20.76 30.27
N ARG A 8 -28.07 19.76 30.63
CA ARG A 8 -27.66 18.35 30.59
C ARG A 8 -27.56 17.83 29.15
N ALA A 9 -28.49 18.23 28.27
CA ALA A 9 -28.46 17.89 26.85
C ALA A 9 -27.22 18.46 26.15
N SER A 10 -26.89 19.75 26.37
CA SER A 10 -25.71 20.39 25.78
C SER A 10 -24.39 19.74 26.22
N ARG A 11 -24.28 19.30 27.49
CA ARG A 11 -23.09 18.55 27.96
C ARG A 11 -22.91 17.22 27.25
N LEU A 12 -24.01 16.51 26.98
CA LEU A 12 -23.97 15.24 26.26
C LEU A 12 -23.62 15.44 24.78
N GLU A 13 -24.14 16.51 24.16
CA GLU A 13 -23.81 16.87 22.77
C GLU A 13 -22.32 17.22 22.62
N LEU A 14 -21.76 17.99 23.55
CA LEU A 14 -20.32 18.29 23.57
C LEU A 14 -19.45 17.04 23.75
N PHE A 15 -19.86 16.11 24.62
CA PHE A 15 -19.16 14.84 24.79
C PHE A 15 -19.18 14.01 23.50
N LYS A 16 -20.36 13.83 22.89
CA LYS A 16 -20.52 13.09 21.63
C LYS A 16 -19.69 13.71 20.51
N PHE A 17 -19.74 15.03 20.38
CA PHE A 17 -18.95 15.75 19.38
C PHE A 17 -17.46 15.53 19.58
N SER A 18 -16.98 15.68 20.83
CA SER A 18 -15.58 15.43 21.18
C SER A 18 -15.19 13.99 20.83
N LEU A 19 -16.01 13.00 21.19
CA LEU A 19 -15.75 11.61 20.85
C LEU A 19 -15.67 11.39 19.34
N TYR A 20 -16.59 11.98 18.57
CA TYR A 20 -16.60 11.84 17.11
C TYR A 20 -15.39 12.45 16.42
N VAL A 21 -14.84 13.56 16.96
CA VAL A 21 -13.66 14.22 16.39
C VAL A 21 -12.38 13.54 16.86
N PHE A 22 -12.25 13.31 18.16
CA PHE A 22 -11.01 12.80 18.74
C PHE A 22 -10.79 11.31 18.50
N THR A 23 -11.84 10.50 18.32
CA THR A 23 -11.68 9.06 18.02
C THR A 23 -10.91 8.83 16.72
N PRO A 24 -11.31 9.36 15.55
CA PRO A 24 -10.55 9.18 14.31
C PRO A 24 -9.19 9.87 14.36
N MET A 25 -9.07 11.03 15.03
CA MET A 25 -7.77 11.67 15.22
C MET A 25 -6.79 10.79 16.00
N ALA A 26 -7.23 10.21 17.12
CA ALA A 26 -6.41 9.31 17.91
C ALA A 26 -6.02 8.05 17.11
N ALA A 27 -6.96 7.51 16.33
CA ALA A 27 -6.66 6.39 15.42
C ALA A 27 -5.58 6.77 14.39
N PHE A 28 -5.67 7.93 13.75
CA PHE A 28 -4.64 8.37 12.79
C PHE A 28 -3.28 8.60 13.45
N LEU A 29 -3.24 9.15 14.67
CA LEU A 29 -1.98 9.32 15.39
C LEU A 29 -1.37 7.98 15.80
N PHE A 30 -2.19 7.01 16.22
CA PHE A 30 -1.72 5.70 16.63
C PHE A 30 -1.26 4.85 15.43
N PHE A 31 -2.10 4.70 14.42
CA PHE A 31 -1.80 3.88 13.24
C PHE A 31 -0.87 4.56 12.24
N GLY A 32 -0.81 5.89 12.24
CA GLY A 32 0.07 6.68 11.36
C GLY A 32 1.47 6.91 11.93
N ALA A 33 1.72 6.51 13.18
CA ALA A 33 3.04 6.61 13.79
C ALA A 33 4.05 5.72 13.06
N PRO A 34 5.26 6.21 12.73
CA PRO A 34 6.30 5.40 12.10
C PRO A 34 6.58 4.10 12.84
N GLU A 35 6.56 4.15 14.18
CA GLU A 35 6.80 3.03 15.09
C GLU A 35 5.80 1.89 14.87
N PHE A 36 4.53 2.22 14.60
CA PHE A 36 3.49 1.22 14.30
C PHE A 36 3.84 0.41 13.04
N TYR A 37 4.39 1.07 12.02
CA TYR A 37 4.80 0.39 10.79
C TYR A 37 6.05 -0.47 10.99
N GLU A 38 7.00 -0.03 11.80
CA GLU A 38 8.20 -0.82 12.11
C GLU A 38 7.84 -2.09 12.90
N GLU A 39 6.94 -1.98 13.87
CA GLU A 39 6.56 -3.11 14.73
C GLU A 39 5.59 -4.08 14.05
N HIS A 40 4.60 -3.57 13.30
CA HIS A 40 3.51 -4.41 12.80
C HIS A 40 3.55 -4.66 11.29
N VAL A 41 3.96 -3.67 10.48
CA VAL A 41 3.82 -3.76 9.01
C VAL A 41 5.11 -4.29 8.36
N THR A 42 6.26 -3.77 8.76
CA THR A 42 7.57 -4.11 8.18
C THR A 42 7.91 -5.59 8.31
N PRO A 43 7.65 -6.28 9.44
CA PRO A 43 7.92 -7.71 9.57
C PRO A 43 7.05 -8.56 8.64
N LEU A 44 5.85 -8.10 8.30
CA LEU A 44 4.95 -8.78 7.37
C LEU A 44 5.41 -8.65 5.91
N VAL A 45 6.26 -7.68 5.57
CA VAL A 45 6.71 -7.46 4.20
C VAL A 45 7.37 -8.71 3.63
N SER A 46 8.17 -9.44 4.40
CA SER A 46 8.85 -10.67 3.97
C SER A 46 7.89 -11.83 3.65
N HIS A 47 6.66 -11.82 4.19
CA HIS A 47 5.64 -12.82 3.83
C HIS A 47 5.02 -12.55 2.45
N PHE A 48 4.92 -11.28 2.05
CA PHE A 48 4.32 -10.89 0.78
C PHE A 48 5.36 -10.65 -0.32
N ARG A 49 6.59 -10.29 0.07
CA ARG A 49 7.72 -10.02 -0.81
C ARG A 49 8.62 -11.24 -0.84
N ARG A 50 8.79 -11.85 -2.03
CA ARG A 50 9.82 -12.88 -2.23
C ARG A 50 11.17 -12.19 -2.37
N ASP A 51 11.94 -12.16 -1.28
CA ASP A 51 13.27 -11.53 -1.26
C ASP A 51 14.27 -12.21 -2.21
N GLU A 52 14.00 -13.45 -2.59
CA GLU A 52 14.80 -14.23 -3.56
C GLU A 52 14.70 -13.70 -5.00
N ILE A 53 13.65 -12.95 -5.33
CA ILE A 53 13.46 -12.41 -6.67
C ILE A 53 14.01 -10.99 -6.72
N LYS A 54 15.06 -10.77 -7.52
CA LYS A 54 15.60 -9.43 -7.78
C LYS A 54 14.46 -8.54 -8.30
N GLN A 55 14.05 -7.58 -7.47
CA GLN A 55 13.05 -6.60 -7.89
C GLN A 55 13.69 -5.69 -8.93
N VAL A 56 13.17 -5.77 -10.15
CA VAL A 56 13.52 -4.82 -11.20
C VAL A 56 12.71 -3.56 -10.91
N ALA A 57 13.41 -2.47 -10.59
CA ALA A 57 12.75 -1.18 -10.42
C ALA A 57 12.05 -0.81 -11.73
N PRO A 58 10.80 -0.32 -11.68
CA PRO A 58 10.10 0.09 -12.88
C PRO A 58 10.86 1.25 -13.55
N PRO A 59 10.91 1.28 -14.89
CA PRO A 59 11.56 2.37 -15.62
C PRO A 59 10.92 3.70 -15.26
N GLN A 60 11.74 4.70 -14.96
CA GLN A 60 11.31 6.00 -14.45
C GLN A 60 11.16 7.02 -15.59
N THR A 61 11.81 6.77 -16.73
CA THR A 61 11.80 7.66 -17.90
C THR A 61 11.25 6.97 -19.14
N THR A 62 10.75 7.78 -20.10
CA THR A 62 10.19 7.26 -21.36
C THR A 62 11.24 6.56 -22.23
N THR A 63 12.49 7.01 -22.14
CA THR A 63 13.64 6.39 -22.81
C THR A 63 13.97 5.03 -22.22
N GLU A 64 14.02 4.91 -20.89
CA GLU A 64 14.21 3.63 -20.20
C GLU A 64 13.08 2.66 -20.49
N LEU A 65 11.83 3.14 -20.51
CA LEU A 65 10.67 2.31 -20.80
C LEU A 65 10.75 1.70 -22.20
N LYS A 66 11.11 2.51 -23.21
CA LYS A 66 11.26 2.01 -24.58
C LYS A 66 12.40 0.98 -24.70
N ALA A 67 13.52 1.22 -24.01
CA ALA A 67 14.65 0.29 -23.99
C ALA A 67 14.27 -1.04 -23.33
N GLU A 68 13.56 -1.01 -22.20
CA GLU A 68 13.12 -2.22 -21.50
C GLU A 68 12.06 -3.00 -22.30
N LEU A 69 11.14 -2.30 -22.98
CA LEU A 69 10.17 -2.93 -23.87
C LEU A 69 10.83 -3.64 -25.06
N ALA A 70 11.88 -3.04 -25.64
CA ALA A 70 12.66 -3.68 -26.70
C ALA A 70 13.34 -4.95 -26.19
N ARG A 71 14.02 -4.88 -25.03
CA ARG A 71 14.66 -6.03 -24.37
C ARG A 71 13.66 -7.18 -24.13
N LEU A 72 12.48 -6.86 -23.58
CA LEU A 72 11.44 -7.84 -23.28
C LEU A 72 10.84 -8.46 -24.56
N ARG A 73 10.77 -7.70 -25.65
CA ARG A 73 10.30 -8.22 -26.94
C ARG A 73 11.28 -9.24 -27.51
N ASP A 74 12.57 -8.92 -27.46
CA ASP A 74 13.63 -9.81 -27.98
C ASP A 74 13.72 -11.10 -27.15
N GLU A 75 13.60 -10.99 -25.81
CA GLU A 75 13.56 -12.15 -24.90
C GLU A 75 12.36 -13.06 -25.18
N ARG A 76 11.21 -12.50 -25.59
CA ARG A 76 10.03 -13.31 -25.97
C ARG A 76 10.24 -14.03 -27.30
N LEU A 77 10.87 -13.36 -28.28
CA LEU A 77 11.16 -13.95 -29.58
C LEU A 77 12.18 -15.09 -29.46
N SER A 78 13.24 -14.93 -28.64
CA SER A 78 14.23 -15.98 -28.41
C SER A 78 13.60 -17.21 -27.75
N LYS A 79 12.82 -17.03 -26.67
CA LYS A 79 12.12 -18.13 -25.99
C LYS A 79 11.13 -18.85 -26.89
N LYS A 80 10.48 -18.13 -27.82
CA LYS A 80 9.58 -18.73 -28.81
C LYS A 80 10.35 -19.60 -29.79
N ALA A 81 11.47 -19.09 -30.33
CA ALA A 81 12.33 -19.85 -31.25
C ALA A 81 12.91 -21.10 -30.58
N GLU A 82 13.33 -21.02 -29.32
CA GLU A 82 13.79 -22.18 -28.53
C GLU A 82 12.70 -23.25 -28.41
N ARG A 83 11.47 -22.86 -28.06
CA ARG A 83 10.34 -23.81 -27.96
C ARG A 83 10.01 -24.47 -29.30
N GLU A 84 10.05 -23.71 -30.39
CA GLU A 84 9.76 -24.22 -31.73
C GLU A 84 10.90 -25.11 -32.28
N GLY A 85 12.15 -24.85 -31.88
CA GLY A 85 13.31 -25.69 -32.19
C GLY A 85 13.30 -27.00 -31.41
N SER A 86 13.01 -26.96 -30.11
CA SER A 86 12.91 -28.16 -29.24
C SER A 86 11.74 -29.07 -29.60
N ALA A 87 10.69 -28.55 -30.24
CA ALA A 87 9.53 -29.33 -30.70
C ALA A 87 9.73 -29.96 -32.10
N ARG A 88 10.84 -29.65 -32.79
CA ARG A 88 11.17 -30.17 -34.12
C ARG A 88 12.28 -31.25 -34.09
N VAL A 89 12.76 -31.61 -32.91
CA VAL A 89 13.67 -32.75 -32.66
C VAL A 89 12.87 -33.86 -32.00
#